data_AF-A0A3B0PF10-F1
#
_entry.id   AF-A0A3B0PF10-F1
#
_cell.length_a   1.000
_cell.length_b   1.000
_cell.length_c   1.000
_cell.angle_alpha   90.00
_cell.angle_beta   90.00
_cell.angle_gamma   90.00
#
_symmetry.space_group_name_H-M   'P 1'
#
loop_
_entity.id
_entity.type
_entity.pdbx_description
1 polymer ?
#
loop_
_entity_poly.entity_id
_entity_poly.type
_entity_poly.pdbx_seq_one_letter_code
_entity_poly.pdbx_strand_id
1 'polypeptide(L)' 'MELKQDQIVNFLKNYGFVYQSSEIYNGLANSWDYGPLGALLKNNIKQLLLKHFVFSQPDMKLLDSSIILNPLVW' A
#
# COMPACT_ATOMS: atom_id res chain seq x y z
N MET A 1 10.93 21.39 14.62
CA MET A 1 11.75 20.17 14.72
C MET A 1 11.65 19.45 13.39
N GLU A 2 12.76 19.28 12.68
CA GLU A 2 12.76 18.58 11.38
C GLU A 2 12.81 17.07 11.63
N LEU A 3 11.86 16.33 11.06
CA LEU A 3 11.82 14.87 11.13
C LEU A 3 12.75 14.30 10.05
N LYS A 4 13.76 13.53 10.46
CA LYS A 4 14.65 12.84 9.53
C LYS A 4 13.99 11.58 8.99
N GLN A 5 14.28 11.22 7.75
CA GLN A 5 13.75 10.04 7.08
C GLN A 5 13.93 8.76 7.92
N ASP A 6 15.11 8.56 8.50
CA ASP A 6 15.40 7.37 9.31
C ASP A 6 14.53 7.28 10.58
N GLN A 7 14.12 8.42 11.13
CA GLN A 7 13.22 8.44 12.29
C GLN A 7 11.83 7.95 11.91
N ILE A 8 11.35 8.32 10.71
CA ILE A 8 10.07 7.86 10.17
C ILE A 8 10.12 6.36 9.89
N VAL A 9 11.18 5.89 9.22
CA VAL A 9 11.35 4.46 8.89
C VAL A 9 11.39 3.61 10.16
N ASN A 10 12.16 4.03 11.17
CA ASN A 10 12.23 3.33 12.45
C ASN A 10 10.87 3.28 13.17
N PHE A 11 10.13 4.38 13.16
CA PHE A 11 8.77 4.41 13.71
C PHE A 11 7.87 3.40 12.99
N LEU A 12 7.79 3.48 11.65
CA LEU A 12 6.92 2.60 10.87
C LEU A 12 7.23 1.11 11.08
N LYS A 13 8.52 0.77 11.20
CA LYS A 13 8.95 -0.60 11.50
C LYS A 13 8.56 -1.02 12.92
N ASN A 14 8.87 -0.21 13.93
CA ASN A 14 8.65 -0.55 15.34
C ASN A 14 7.17 -0.67 15.71
N TYR A 15 6.29 0.08 15.04
CA TYR A 15 4.85 0.05 15.30
C TYR A 15 4.06 -0.87 14.35
N GLY A 16 4.72 -1.59 13.46
CA GLY A 16 4.07 -2.57 12.60
C GLY A 16 3.25 -1.97 11.46
N PHE A 17 3.78 -0.91 10.85
CA PHE A 17 3.26 -0.35 9.61
C PHE A 17 3.88 -1.00 8.38
N VAL A 18 5.21 -0.89 8.21
CA VAL A 18 5.91 -1.33 6.99
C VAL A 18 7.24 -1.98 7.35
N TYR A 19 7.56 -3.07 6.67
CA TYR A 19 8.81 -3.83 6.80
C TYR A 19 9.51 -3.95 5.46
N GLN A 20 10.84 -4.11 5.49
CA GLN A 20 11.59 -4.50 4.30
C GLN A 20 11.16 -5.91 3.91
N SER A 21 10.76 -6.12 2.65
CA SER A 21 10.35 -7.47 2.26
C SER A 21 11.54 -8.41 2.26
N SER A 22 11.33 -9.65 2.67
CA SER A 22 12.38 -10.68 2.79
C SER A 22 13.54 -10.27 3.72
N GLU A 23 13.29 -9.47 4.75
CA GLU A 23 14.33 -8.91 5.63
C GLU A 23 15.29 -9.96 6.21
N ILE A 24 14.77 -11.12 6.64
CA ILE A 24 15.59 -12.22 7.19
C ILE A 24 16.51 -12.89 6.15
N TYR A 25 16.34 -12.55 4.86
CA TYR A 25 17.12 -13.03 3.73
C TYR A 25 17.89 -11.89 3.02
N ASN A 26 18.31 -10.86 3.77
CA ASN A 26 18.98 -9.63 3.29
C ASN A 26 18.09 -8.62 2.55
N GLY A 27 16.77 -8.83 2.54
CA GLY A 27 15.84 -7.93 1.90
C GLY A 27 15.78 -8.08 0.38
N LEU A 28 14.65 -7.68 -0.19
CA LEU A 28 14.47 -7.54 -1.64
C LEU A 28 14.34 -6.07 -1.99
N ALA A 29 15.25 -5.55 -2.81
CA ALA A 29 15.24 -4.14 -3.19
C ALA A 29 13.90 -3.77 -3.87
N ASN A 30 13.39 -2.58 -3.55
CA ASN A 30 12.14 -2.03 -4.08
C ASN A 30 10.86 -2.81 -3.71
N SER A 31 10.88 -3.63 -2.66
CA SER A 31 9.68 -4.29 -2.13
C SER A 31 9.55 -4.17 -0.61
N TRP A 32 8.31 -4.04 -0.17
CA TRP A 32 7.94 -3.82 1.23
C TRP A 32 6.67 -4.56 1.58
N ASP A 33 6.61 -5.05 2.81
CA ASP A 33 5.47 -5.76 3.37
C ASP A 33 4.74 -4.90 4.40
N TYR A 34 3.41 -4.88 4.34
CA TYR A 34 2.59 -4.14 5.30
C TYR A 34 2.35 -4.98 6.55
N GLY A 35 2.73 -4.44 7.71
CA GLY A 35 2.42 -5.03 9.02
C GLY A 35 0.94 -4.85 9.43
N PRO A 36 0.54 -5.29 10.63
CA PRO A 36 -0.85 -5.26 11.07
C PRO A 36 -1.49 -3.86 11.00
N LEU A 37 -0.81 -2.82 11.49
CA LEU A 37 -1.32 -1.45 11.43
C LEU A 37 -1.27 -0.88 10.01
N GLY A 38 -0.23 -1.23 9.25
CA GLY A 38 -0.07 -0.77 7.87
C GLY A 38 -1.13 -1.33 6.93
N ALA A 39 -1.49 -2.61 7.09
CA ALA A 39 -2.54 -3.26 6.32
C ALA A 39 -3.90 -2.62 6.60
N LEU A 40 -4.21 -2.34 7.87
CA LEU A 40 -5.44 -1.62 8.27
C LEU A 40 -5.47 -0.20 7.70
N LEU A 41 -4.38 0.55 7.84
CA LEU A 41 -4.27 1.90 7.30
C LEU A 41 -4.45 1.92 5.78
N LYS A 42 -3.75 1.05 5.07
CA LYS A 42 -3.86 0.90 3.60
C LYS A 42 -5.30 0.60 3.18
N ASN A 43 -5.97 -0.32 3.88
CA ASN A 43 -7.36 -0.66 3.61
C ASN A 43 -8.29 0.53 3.88
N ASN A 44 -8.13 1.23 5.00
CA ASN A 44 -8.94 2.39 5.34
C ASN A 44 -8.81 3.50 4.30
N ILE A 45 -7.59 3.78 3.83
CA ILE A 45 -7.35 4.76 2.77
C ILE A 45 -8.01 4.31 1.46
N LYS A 46 -7.83 3.04 1.05
CA LYS A 46 -8.49 2.49 -0.16
C LYS A 46 -10.01 2.66 -0.09
N GLN A 47 -10.63 2.30 1.04
CA GLN A 47 -12.07 2.41 1.22
C GLN A 47 -12.56 3.86 1.19
N LEU A 48 -11.81 4.78 1.81
CA LEU A 48 -12.13 6.20 1.77
C LEU A 48 -12.10 6.74 0.34
N LEU A 49 -11.09 6.37 -0.44
CA LEU A 49 -10.98 6.78 -1.85
C LEU A 49 -12.10 6.20 -2.70
N LEU A 50 -12.44 4.91 -2.53
CA LEU A 50 -13.57 4.30 -3.25
C LEU A 50 -14.89 4.98 -2.92
N LYS A 51 -15.14 5.25 -1.62
CA LYS A 51 -16.33 5.96 -1.19
C LYS A 51 -16.42 7.35 -1.81
N HIS A 52 -15.32 8.11 -1.80
CA HIS A 52 -15.31 9.48 -2.27
C HIS A 52 -15.38 9.57 -3.79
N PHE A 53 -14.59 8.81 -4.53
CA PHE A 53 -14.47 8.99 -5.98
C PHE A 53 -15.39 8.08 -6.79
N VAL A 54 -15.71 6.87 -6.30
CA VAL A 54 -16.50 5.90 -7.06
C VAL A 54 -17.94 5.89 -6.57
N PHE A 55 -18.17 5.61 -5.29
CA PHE A 55 -19.53 5.38 -4.79
C PHE A 55 -20.34 6.67 -4.59
N SER A 56 -19.69 7.83 -4.49
CA SER A 56 -20.40 9.12 -4.44
C SER A 56 -20.78 9.67 -5.81
N GLN A 57 -20.22 9.12 -6.89
CA GLN A 57 -20.40 9.62 -8.26
C GLN A 57 -21.27 8.67 -9.08
N PRO A 58 -22.42 9.13 -9.63
CA PRO A 58 -23.37 8.25 -10.31
C PRO A 58 -22.79 7.57 -11.57
N ASP A 59 -21.87 8.26 -12.24
CA ASP A 59 -21.30 7.84 -13.52
C ASP A 59 -20.00 7.02 -13.38
N MET A 60 -19.55 6.77 -12.15
CA MET A 60 -18.35 5.97 -11.89
C MET A 60 -18.71 4.50 -11.63
N LYS A 61 -17.87 3.58 -12.12
CA LYS A 61 -17.99 2.14 -11.91
C LYS A 61 -16.69 1.55 -11.39
N LEU A 62 -16.80 0.67 -10.39
CA LEU A 62 -15.66 -0.09 -9.89
C LEU A 62 -15.36 -1.24 -10.85
N LEU A 63 -14.09 -1.37 -11.26
CA LEU A 63 -13.57 -2.48 -12.04
C LEU A 63 -12.44 -3.15 -11.26
N ASP A 64 -12.40 -4.48 -11.28
CA ASP A 64 -11.30 -5.28 -10.76
C ASP A 64 -10.85 -6.24 -11.86
N SER A 65 -9.61 -6.10 -12.33
CA SER A 65 -9.06 -6.80 -13.50
C SER A 65 -7.90 -7.71 -13.09
N SER A 66 -7.55 -8.68 -13.94
CA SER A 66 -6.38 -9.52 -13.72
C SER A 66 -5.08 -8.77 -13.92
N ILE A 67 -4.05 -9.12 -13.13
CA ILE A 67 -2.70 -8.55 -13.25
C ILE A 67 -2.00 -9.05 -14.53
N ILE A 68 -2.14 -10.34 -14.84
CA ILE A 68 -1.59 -10.94 -16.06
C ILE A 68 -2.64 -10.82 -17.17
N LEU A 69 -2.23 -10.24 -18.30
CA LEU A 69 -3.08 -10.00 -19.48
C LEU A 69 -2.41 -10.55 -20.72
N ASN A 70 -3.19 -10.74 -21.79
CA ASN A 70 -2.68 -11.16 -23.09
C ASN A 70 -1.64 -10.14 -23.61
N PRO A 71 -0.48 -10.58 -24.18
CA PRO A 71 0.54 -9.68 -24.70
C PRO A 71 0.05 -8.66 -25.73
N LEU A 72 -1.03 -8.94 -26.45
CA LEU A 72 -1.61 -8.00 -27.44
C LEU A 72 -2.33 -6.79 -26.79
N VAL A 73 -2.58 -6.83 -25.48
CA VAL A 73 -3.21 -5.73 -24.73
C VAL A 73 -2.18 -4.67 -24.28
N TRP A 74 -0.92 -5.08 -24.13
CA TRP A 74 0.19 -4.23 -23.69
C TRP A 74 0.84 -3.51 -24.88
#